data_AF-A0A257HH87-F1
#
_entry.id   AF-A0A257HH87-F1
#
_cell.length_a   1.000
_cell.length_b   1.000
_cell.length_c   1.000
_cell.angle_alpha   90.00
_cell.angle_beta   90.00
_cell.angle_gamma   90.00
#
_symmetry.space_group_name_H-M   'P 1'
#
loop_
_entity.id
_entity.type
_entity.pdbx_description
1 polymer ?
#
loop_
_entity_poly.entity_id
_entity_poly.type
_entity_poly.pdbx_seq_one_letter_code
_entity_poly.pdbx_strand_id
1 'polypeptide(L)'
;MDTHQLIQQFIAAGTPIDTAWNMFIFVHITLVGGIYAMKRKMTLLERFFVTLFYSVFGWINWNGLTAAYKLYNAILADIQATGKGASLYTATVEFLHTHNANDRTMLVSIVHVSAWILVVSFIVSEGRIPHKKAGA
;
A
#
# COMPACT_ATOMS: atom_id res chain seq x y z
N MET A 1 23.34 17.06 -8.05
CA MET A 1 22.89 16.06 -9.03
C MET A 1 22.45 16.77 -10.28
N ASP A 2 22.63 16.17 -11.44
CA ASP A 2 22.08 16.69 -12.69
C ASP A 2 20.58 16.39 -12.80
N THR A 3 19.82 17.24 -13.49
CA THR A 3 18.36 17.13 -13.65
C THR A 3 17.95 15.79 -14.26
N HIS A 4 18.74 15.26 -15.19
CA HIS A 4 18.51 13.94 -15.77
C HIS A 4 18.56 12.82 -14.72
N GLN A 5 19.52 12.88 -13.78
CA GLN A 5 19.63 11.89 -12.69
C GLN A 5 18.45 11.99 -11.72
N LEU A 6 17.97 13.21 -11.42
CA LEU A 6 16.79 13.39 -10.57
C LEU A 6 15.53 12.80 -11.23
N ILE A 7 15.35 12.99 -12.53
CA ILE A 7 14.22 12.40 -13.28
C ILE A 7 14.30 10.87 -13.26
N GLN A 8 15.48 10.28 -13.46
CA GLN A 8 15.65 8.83 -13.37
C GLN A 8 15.33 8.31 -11.97
N GLN A 9 15.75 9.00 -10.91
CA GLN A 9 15.41 8.65 -9.54
C GLN A 9 13.92 8.79 -9.24
N PHE A 10 13.26 9.81 -9.78
CA PHE A 10 11.82 10.00 -9.65
C PHE A 10 11.03 8.84 -10.24
N ILE A 11 11.41 8.39 -11.44
CA ILE A 11 10.80 7.21 -12.09
C ILE A 11 11.04 5.96 -11.24
N ALA A 12 12.28 5.76 -10.76
CA ALA A 12 12.63 4.62 -9.93
C ALA A 12 11.93 4.61 -8.56
N ALA A 13 11.62 5.79 -8.00
CA ALA A 13 10.90 5.93 -6.74
C ALA A 13 9.44 5.46 -6.81
N GLY A 14 8.87 5.32 -8.03
CA GLY A 14 7.55 4.72 -8.23
C GLY A 14 7.51 3.20 -7.97
N THR A 15 8.58 2.47 -8.29
CA THR A 15 8.60 1.00 -8.19
C THR A 15 8.33 0.46 -6.78
N PRO A 16 8.92 1.01 -5.70
CA PRO A 16 8.59 0.61 -4.34
C PRO A 16 7.12 0.85 -3.97
N ILE A 17 6.51 1.92 -4.49
CA ILE A 17 5.10 2.25 -4.25
C ILE A 17 4.20 1.18 -4.88
N ASP A 18 4.43 0.86 -6.16
CA ASP A 18 3.67 -0.17 -6.87
C ASP A 18 3.83 -1.55 -6.22
N THR A 19 5.06 -1.88 -5.81
CA THR A 19 5.36 -3.14 -5.13
C THR A 19 4.60 -3.25 -3.80
N ALA A 20 4.57 -2.17 -3.01
CA ALA A 20 3.90 -2.17 -1.73
C ALA A 20 2.37 -2.25 -1.88
N TRP A 21 1.79 -1.61 -2.89
CA TRP A 21 0.36 -1.75 -3.24
C TRP A 21 0.01 -3.16 -3.73
N ASN A 22 0.85 -3.75 -4.59
CA ASN A 22 0.64 -5.13 -5.05
C ASN A 22 0.69 -6.12 -3.89
N MET A 23 1.66 -5.95 -2.98
CA MET A 23 1.76 -6.79 -1.78
C MET A 23 0.55 -6.59 -0.85
N PHE A 24 0.09 -5.35 -0.68
CA PHE A 24 -1.13 -5.03 0.06
C PHE A 24 -2.31 -5.82 -0.52
N ILE A 25 -2.60 -5.69 -1.81
CA ILE A 25 -3.72 -6.38 -2.46
C ILE A 25 -3.58 -7.90 -2.35
N PHE A 26 -2.39 -8.44 -2.63
CA PHE A 26 -2.12 -9.87 -2.59
C PHE A 26 -2.44 -10.46 -1.22
N VAL A 27 -1.94 -9.86 -0.14
CA VAL A 27 -2.20 -10.33 1.23
C VAL A 27 -3.70 -10.36 1.55
N HIS A 28 -4.47 -9.36 1.11
CA HIS A 28 -5.91 -9.34 1.35
C HIS A 28 -6.65 -10.46 0.61
N ILE A 29 -6.31 -10.67 -0.66
CA ILE A 29 -6.89 -11.75 -1.47
C ILE A 29 -6.53 -13.12 -0.85
N THR A 30 -5.27 -13.32 -0.50
CA THR A 30 -4.80 -14.58 0.10
C THR A 30 -5.43 -14.83 1.46
N LEU A 31 -5.57 -13.81 2.30
CA LEU A 31 -6.16 -13.96 3.63
C LEU A 31 -7.66 -14.29 3.56
N VAL A 32 -8.42 -13.52 2.78
CA VAL A 32 -9.87 -13.76 2.60
C VAL A 32 -10.11 -15.09 1.91
N GLY A 33 -9.40 -15.37 0.82
CA GLY A 33 -9.49 -16.63 0.09
C GLY A 33 -9.07 -17.84 0.93
N GLY A 34 -8.01 -17.70 1.73
CA GLY A 34 -7.53 -18.73 2.64
C GLY A 34 -8.53 -19.10 3.72
N ILE A 35 -9.14 -18.09 4.37
CA ILE A 35 -10.20 -18.31 5.37
C ILE A 35 -11.41 -18.99 4.73
N TYR A 36 -11.83 -18.55 3.54
CA TYR A 36 -12.98 -19.13 2.85
C TYR A 36 -12.74 -20.57 2.38
N ALA A 37 -11.50 -20.90 1.99
CA ALA A 37 -11.11 -22.24 1.55
C ALA A 37 -11.04 -23.25 2.72
N MET A 38 -11.02 -22.79 3.97
CA MET A 38 -11.00 -23.69 5.11
C MET A 38 -12.30 -24.47 5.28
N LYS A 39 -12.17 -25.77 5.54
CA LYS A 39 -13.31 -26.69 5.79
C LYS A 39 -13.84 -26.65 7.23
N ARG A 40 -13.22 -25.86 8.10
CA ARG A 40 -13.60 -25.72 9.51
C ARG A 40 -13.48 -24.26 9.93
N LYS A 41 -14.13 -23.95 11.06
CA LYS A 41 -14.00 -22.64 11.71
C LYS A 41 -12.59 -22.47 12.30
N MET A 42 -12.11 -21.23 12.32
CA MET A 42 -10.90 -20.89 13.08
C MET A 42 -11.15 -20.99 14.58
N THR A 43 -10.19 -21.60 15.28
CA THR A 43 -10.10 -21.53 16.74
C THR A 43 -9.82 -20.10 17.19
N LEU A 44 -10.08 -19.80 18.47
CA LEU A 44 -9.79 -18.47 19.03
C LEU A 44 -8.30 -18.10 18.92
N LEU A 45 -7.43 -19.09 19.10
CA LEU A 45 -5.98 -18.89 19.01
C LEU A 45 -5.54 -18.57 17.58
N GLU A 46 -6.10 -19.25 16.58
CA GLU A 46 -5.85 -18.94 15.17
C GLU A 46 -6.33 -17.55 14.80
N ARG A 47 -7.53 -17.15 15.26
CA ARG A 47 -8.05 -15.78 15.06
C ARG A 47 -7.10 -14.74 15.64
N PHE A 48 -6.59 -14.98 16.85
CA PHE A 48 -5.63 -14.10 17.49
C PHE A 48 -4.35 -13.95 16.65
N PHE A 49 -3.73 -15.06 16.24
CA PHE A 49 -2.50 -15.02 15.45
C PHE A 49 -2.69 -14.40 14.06
N VAL A 50 -3.77 -14.75 13.35
CA VAL A 50 -4.07 -14.17 12.03
C VAL A 50 -4.28 -12.66 12.17
N THR A 51 -5.01 -12.21 13.19
CA THR A 51 -5.23 -10.78 13.46
C THR A 51 -3.93 -10.07 13.80
N LEU A 52 -3.09 -10.67 14.65
CA LEU A 52 -1.80 -10.12 15.05
C LEU A 52 -0.86 -9.97 13.85
N PHE A 53 -0.65 -11.04 13.09
CA PHE A 53 0.24 -11.02 11.93
C PHE A 53 -0.25 -10.08 10.84
N TYR A 54 -1.56 -10.05 10.58
CA TYR A 54 -2.14 -9.10 9.63
C TYR A 54 -1.98 -7.64 10.10
N SER A 55 -2.13 -7.37 11.40
CA SER A 55 -1.93 -6.02 11.95
C SER A 55 -0.47 -5.57 11.84
N VAL A 56 0.49 -6.45 12.14
CA VAL A 56 1.92 -6.18 11.98
C VAL A 56 2.27 -5.96 10.51
N PHE A 57 1.76 -6.80 9.60
CA PHE A 57 1.93 -6.60 8.17
C PHE A 57 1.38 -5.25 7.70
N GLY A 58 0.13 -4.93 8.07
CA GLY A 58 -0.52 -3.67 7.70
C GLY A 58 0.27 -2.46 8.19
N TRP A 59 0.82 -2.53 9.41
CA TRP A 59 1.68 -1.47 9.95
C TRP A 59 2.98 -1.32 9.16
N ILE A 60 3.68 -2.41 8.86
CA ILE A 60 4.93 -2.39 8.08
C ILE A 60 4.67 -1.84 6.66
N ASN A 61 3.63 -2.33 5.99
CA ASN A 61 3.27 -1.91 4.63
C ASN A 61 2.87 -0.42 4.59
N TRP A 62 2.08 0.04 5.57
CA TRP A 62 1.71 1.44 5.71
C TRP A 62 2.91 2.37 5.88
N ASN A 63 3.87 2.02 6.73
CA ASN A 63 5.10 2.80 6.89
C ASN A 63 5.92 2.81 5.60
N GLY A 64 6.06 1.66 4.94
CA GLY A 64 6.78 1.54 3.68
C GLY A 64 6.19 2.44 2.58
N LEU A 65 4.87 2.39 2.38
CA LEU A 65 4.17 3.26 1.43
C LEU A 65 4.32 4.73 1.79
N THR A 66 4.13 5.08 3.06
CA THR A 66 4.25 6.46 3.52
C THR A 66 5.67 7.01 3.29
N ALA A 67 6.70 6.23 3.61
CA ALA A 67 8.09 6.61 3.37
C ALA A 67 8.39 6.75 1.87
N ALA A 68 7.89 5.83 1.03
CA ALA A 68 8.07 5.88 -0.41
C ALA A 68 7.39 7.11 -1.03
N TYR A 69 6.16 7.46 -0.63
CA TYR A 69 5.51 8.69 -1.09
C TYR A 69 6.21 9.96 -0.60
N LYS A 70 6.76 9.97 0.63
CA LYS A 70 7.58 11.09 1.11
C LYS A 70 8.83 11.28 0.27
N LEU A 71 9.54 10.19 -0.05
CA LEU A 71 10.71 10.22 -0.93
C LEU A 71 10.33 10.69 -2.34
N TYR A 72 9.23 10.19 -2.89
CA TYR A 72 8.72 10.59 -4.19
C TYR A 72 8.44 12.10 -4.27
N ASN A 73 7.76 12.65 -3.26
CA ASN A 73 7.48 14.08 -3.17
C ASN A 73 8.76 14.92 -2.94
N ALA A 74 9.74 14.41 -2.17
CA ALA A 74 11.01 15.09 -1.98
C ALA A 74 11.79 15.21 -3.30
N ILE A 75 11.89 14.11 -4.07
CA ILE A 75 12.55 14.12 -5.38
C ILE A 75 11.81 15.06 -6.34
N LEU A 76 10.48 15.07 -6.33
CA LEU A 76 9.69 16.00 -7.15
C LEU A 76 9.99 17.47 -6.82
N ALA A 77 10.08 17.80 -5.53
CA ALA A 77 10.45 19.15 -5.08
C ALA A 77 11.87 19.53 -5.52
N ASP A 78 12.83 18.59 -5.43
CA ASP A 78 14.21 18.80 -5.88
C ASP A 78 14.30 19.03 -7.40
N ILE A 79 13.52 18.28 -8.19
CA ILE A 79 13.41 18.49 -9.64
C ILE A 79 12.83 19.87 -9.94
N GLN A 80 11.76 20.28 -9.26
CA GLN A 80 11.16 21.60 -9.46
C GLN A 80 12.12 22.73 -9.07
N ALA A 81 12.89 22.56 -8.00
CA ALA A 81 13.88 23.54 -7.56
C ALA A 81 15.04 23.67 -8.56
N THR A 82 15.54 22.55 -9.08
CA THR A 82 16.66 22.50 -10.03
C THR A 82 16.24 22.90 -11.45
N GLY A 83 15.00 22.56 -11.83
CA GLY A 83 14.44 22.80 -13.16
C GLY A 83 14.19 24.27 -13.51
N LYS A 84 14.16 25.18 -12.52
CA LYS A 84 13.97 26.63 -12.74
C LYS A 84 15.06 27.30 -13.58
N GLY A 85 16.21 26.63 -13.80
CA GLY A 85 17.29 27.10 -14.67
C GLY A 85 17.63 26.15 -15.83
N ALA A 86 16.90 25.05 -16.01
CA ALA A 86 17.21 24.01 -16.99
C ALA A 86 16.29 24.11 -18.22
N SER A 87 16.83 23.80 -19.40
CA SER A 87 16.10 23.61 -20.67
C SER A 87 15.26 22.32 -20.62
N LEU A 88 14.28 22.25 -19.71
CA LEU A 88 13.29 21.18 -19.69
C LEU A 88 12.21 21.46 -20.74
N TYR A 89 11.69 20.41 -21.37
CA TYR A 89 10.58 20.51 -22.29
C TYR A 89 9.35 21.05 -21.55
N THR A 90 8.61 21.99 -22.14
CA THR A 90 7.49 22.69 -21.48
C THR A 90 6.46 21.74 -20.87
N ALA A 91 6.16 20.64 -21.56
CA ALA A 91 5.23 19.61 -21.07
C ALA A 91 5.73 18.87 -19.81
N THR A 92 7.04 18.67 -19.67
CA THR A 92 7.63 18.06 -18.47
C THR A 92 7.53 19.01 -17.28
N VAL A 93 7.81 20.30 -17.50
CA VAL A 93 7.69 21.34 -16.47
C VAL A 93 6.23 21.47 -16.01
N GLU A 94 5.29 21.48 -16.94
CA GLU A 94 3.85 21.54 -16.65
C GLU A 94 3.36 20.32 -15.85
N PHE A 95 3.77 19.11 -16.24
CA PHE A 95 3.48 17.90 -15.46
C PHE A 95 4.04 18.01 -14.05
N LEU A 96 5.30 18.42 -13.90
CA LEU A 96 5.94 18.52 -12.60
C LEU A 96 5.25 19.55 -11.70
N HIS A 97 4.76 20.66 -12.24
CA HIS A 97 4.07 21.70 -11.47
C HIS A 97 2.63 21.34 -11.09
N THR A 98 1.94 20.57 -11.92
CA THR A 98 0.54 20.18 -11.69
C THR A 98 0.41 18.87 -10.90
N HIS A 99 1.45 18.02 -10.93
CA HIS A 99 1.49 16.79 -10.18
C HIS A 99 1.85 17.08 -8.71
N ASN A 100 0.96 16.71 -7.80
CA ASN A 100 1.20 16.79 -6.36
C ASN A 100 0.67 15.50 -5.72
N ALA A 101 1.51 14.83 -4.93
CA ALA A 101 1.18 13.61 -4.22
C ALA A 101 1.17 13.81 -2.68
N ASN A 102 1.01 15.04 -2.20
CA ASN A 102 0.97 15.35 -0.77
C ASN A 102 -0.25 14.72 -0.06
N ASP A 103 -1.36 14.56 -0.77
CA ASP A 103 -2.57 13.91 -0.27
C ASP A 103 -2.41 12.38 -0.12
N ARG A 104 -1.41 11.77 -0.79
CA ARG A 104 -1.24 10.32 -0.85
C ARG A 104 -0.97 9.68 0.49
N THR A 105 -0.28 10.36 1.41
CA THR A 105 -0.07 9.84 2.76
C THR A 105 -1.38 9.70 3.53
N MET A 106 -2.28 10.67 3.37
CA MET A 106 -3.62 10.63 3.98
C MET A 106 -4.46 9.52 3.35
N LEU A 107 -4.46 9.42 2.02
CA LEU A 107 -5.16 8.35 1.30
C LEU A 107 -4.68 6.97 1.73
N VAL A 108 -3.37 6.75 1.76
CA VAL A 108 -2.74 5.49 2.23
C VAL A 108 -3.24 5.13 3.62
N SER A 109 -3.30 6.10 4.53
CA SER A 109 -3.78 5.89 5.91
C SER A 109 -5.26 5.52 5.94
N ILE A 110 -6.11 6.22 5.21
CA ILE A 110 -7.55 5.92 5.12
C ILE A 110 -7.77 4.50 4.60
N VAL A 111 -7.09 4.12 3.52
CA VAL A 111 -7.21 2.79 2.92
C VAL A 111 -6.74 1.70 3.89
N HIS A 112 -5.61 1.88 4.57
CA HIS A 112 -5.08 0.90 5.51
C HIS A 112 -5.99 0.73 6.72
N VAL A 113 -6.47 1.82 7.32
CA VAL A 113 -7.38 1.76 8.46
C VAL A 113 -8.70 1.10 8.05
N SER A 114 -9.25 1.47 6.90
CA SER A 114 -10.50 0.90 6.39
C SER A 114 -10.37 -0.59 6.14
N ALA A 115 -9.31 -1.00 5.45
CA ALA A 115 -9.03 -2.40 5.18
C ALA A 115 -8.78 -3.19 6.47
N TRP A 116 -8.06 -2.61 7.42
CA TRP A 116 -7.82 -3.24 8.72
C TRP A 116 -9.12 -3.50 9.47
N ILE A 117 -10.01 -2.50 9.56
CA ILE A 117 -11.33 -2.64 10.17
C ILE A 117 -12.12 -3.76 9.49
N LEU A 118 -12.14 -3.79 8.15
CA LEU A 118 -12.89 -4.78 7.38
C LEU A 118 -12.35 -6.20 7.62
N VAL A 119 -11.03 -6.40 7.54
CA VAL A 119 -10.41 -7.71 7.70
C VAL A 119 -10.53 -8.21 9.14
N VAL A 120 -10.31 -7.36 10.14
CA VAL A 120 -10.48 -7.75 11.54
C VAL A 120 -11.94 -8.09 11.84
N SER A 121 -12.89 -7.29 11.34
CA SER A 121 -14.32 -7.59 11.47
C SER A 121 -14.67 -8.92 10.80
N PHE A 122 -14.09 -9.20 9.63
CA PHE A 122 -14.24 -10.46 8.91
C PHE A 122 -13.69 -11.65 9.73
N ILE A 123 -12.48 -11.55 10.28
CA ILE A 123 -11.87 -12.60 11.12
C ILE A 123 -12.71 -12.86 12.38
N VAL A 124 -13.17 -11.81 13.05
CA VAL A 124 -13.98 -11.95 14.27
C VAL A 124 -15.35 -12.57 13.97
N SER A 125 -15.96 -12.18 12.85
CA SER A 125 -17.27 -12.68 12.42
C SER A 125 -17.24 -14.00 11.64
N GLU A 126 -16.05 -14.55 11.35
CA GLU A 126 -15.85 -15.77 10.58
C GLU A 126 -16.71 -16.95 11.05
N GLY A 127 -17.00 -17.04 12.36
CA GLY A 127 -17.83 -18.10 12.91
C GLY A 127 -19.28 -18.13 12.38
N ARG A 128 -19.74 -17.06 11.73
CA ARG A 128 -21.04 -16.95 11.05
C ARG A 128 -20.99 -17.41 9.59
N ILE A 129 -19.80 -17.62 9.03
CA ILE A 129 -19.62 -18.08 7.64
C ILE A 129 -19.89 -19.59 7.59
N PRO A 130 -20.75 -20.08 6.67
CA PRO A 130 -20.98 -21.50 6.51
C PRO A 130 -19.75 -22.16 5.88
N HIS A 131 -19.11 -23.06 6.62
CA HIS A 131 -18.04 -23.92 6.08
C HIS A 131 -18.65 -25.20 5.51
N LYS A 132 -18.20 -25.63 4.33
CA LYS A 132 -18.55 -26.95 3.80
C LYS A 132 -18.02 -28.02 4.77
N LYS A 133 -18.90 -28.90 5.25
CA LYS A 133 -18.50 -30.04 6.08
C LYS A 133 -17.45 -30.87 5.34
N ALA A 134 -16.39 -31.26 6.03
CA ALA A 134 -15.42 -32.19 5.49
C ALA A 134 -16.08 -33.59 5.37
N GLY A 135 -16.49 -33.95 4.15
CA GLY A 135 -17.00 -35.29 3.83
C GLY A 135 -18.53 -35.38 3.83
N ALA A 136 -19.10 -35.30 2.63
CA ALA A 136 -20.08 -36.27 2.15
C ALA A 136 -19.39 -37.04 1.02
#